data_AF-A0A2J4QBZ6-F1
#
_entry.id   AF-A0A2J4QBZ6-F1
#
_cell.length_a   1.000
_cell.length_b   1.000
_cell.length_c   1.000
_cell.angle_alpha   90.00
_cell.angle_beta   90.00
_cell.angle_gamma   90.00
#
_symmetry.space_group_name_H-M   'P 1'
#
loop_
_entity.id
_entity.type
_entity.pdbx_description
1 polymer ?
#
loop_
_entity_poly.entity_id
_entity_poly.type
_entity_poly.pdbx_seq_one_letter_code
_entity_poly.pdbx_strand_id
1 'polypeptide(L)'
;MTPKKFSLIPGNITRFFILMVIVLLATMGVMIQSAVNTWLKDKSYQVVDVSYDLHKRIDTWRYATWQIYDNIAATSSSSASETGLQETRLKQDVYYLEKPRRKTEALIFGSHDGSTLEMTQKISNYLDILWGAETIPWSMYYLNGLDNSLILVSTLPLKDLSSSYKESTISSVVESRRAEMLLQANTLDERETFSSLRHLAWQNGFYFTLRTTFNQPGHLATVVAFDLPINDLIPPSMSLESFRLEPDPSQSVNSNPDKEAADIVSINFNGPQIEILTTINTTGMRLVWMVPFSELILESLQSILLPLLLNIGLLALALFGFTTFRHYSGRKSIVGTAVSSAANSELRAQRAIHEEIVSLLPLGLLVHDQEANRTVISNPIADHLLPHLNLQNIINMADQHQGVIQATVNNELYEIRQFRSQVSPRTQIFIIRDQDREVLVNKKLKQAQRLYEKNQQGRTAFMQHIGTALKQPAQTLAEEAAALGMAESRRLAQHADELVQLVDEIELANLLESDSWKSVQDLFSIQELIDEVVPDV
;
A
#
# COMPACT_ATOMS: atom_id res chain seq x y z
N MET A 1 -3.60 41.49 -29.45
CA MET A 1 -4.06 40.48 -28.47
C MET A 1 -4.21 39.15 -29.18
N THR A 2 -3.21 38.29 -29.11
CA THR A 2 -3.29 36.90 -29.60
C THR A 2 -3.50 35.99 -28.40
N PRO A 3 -4.51 35.11 -28.41
CA PRO A 3 -4.71 34.18 -27.31
C PRO A 3 -3.54 33.19 -27.32
N LYS A 4 -2.71 33.21 -26.27
CA LYS A 4 -1.75 32.13 -25.99
C LYS A 4 -2.56 30.86 -25.76
N LYS A 5 -2.86 30.12 -26.84
CA LYS A 5 -3.36 28.75 -26.77
C LYS A 5 -2.31 27.96 -26.00
N PHE A 6 -2.67 27.48 -24.81
CA PHE A 6 -1.92 26.47 -24.08
C PHE A 6 -1.82 25.22 -24.98
N SER A 7 -0.76 25.14 -25.78
CA SER A 7 -0.48 23.95 -26.56
C SER A 7 0.01 22.88 -25.59
N LEU A 8 -0.85 21.87 -25.36
CA LEU A 8 -0.52 20.64 -24.65
C LEU A 8 0.51 19.84 -25.47
N ILE A 9 1.77 20.31 -25.48
CA ILE A 9 2.89 19.53 -26.00
C ILE A 9 3.16 18.41 -24.98
N PRO A 10 3.30 17.13 -25.39
CA PRO A 10 3.44 15.99 -24.48
C PRO A 10 4.55 16.14 -23.42
N GLY A 11 5.65 16.82 -23.77
CA GLY A 11 6.75 17.10 -22.84
C GLY A 11 6.44 18.14 -21.74
N ASN A 12 5.46 19.03 -21.94
CA ASN A 12 5.02 19.95 -20.89
C ASN A 12 4.09 19.25 -19.89
N ILE A 13 3.25 18.31 -20.34
CA ILE A 13 2.34 17.53 -19.47
C ILE A 13 3.12 16.70 -18.45
N THR A 14 4.18 15.99 -18.89
CA THR A 14 5.01 15.20 -17.97
C THR A 14 5.73 16.06 -16.94
N ARG A 15 6.11 17.30 -17.29
CA ARG A 15 6.68 18.27 -16.34
C ARG A 15 5.66 18.73 -15.30
N PHE A 16 4.39 18.92 -15.68
CA PHE A 16 3.32 19.21 -14.72
C PHE A 16 3.08 18.05 -13.76
N PHE A 17 3.12 16.80 -14.21
CA PHE A 17 3.02 15.64 -13.32
C PHE A 17 4.20 15.52 -12.34
N ILE A 18 5.43 15.78 -12.81
CA ILE A 18 6.61 15.80 -11.92
C ILE A 18 6.47 16.91 -10.87
N LEU A 19 6.07 18.12 -11.30
CA LEU A 19 5.84 19.23 -10.39
C LEU A 19 4.74 18.90 -9.37
N MET A 20 3.63 18.31 -9.82
CA MET A 20 2.54 17.85 -8.95
C MET A 20 3.02 16.81 -7.93
N VAL A 21 3.83 15.82 -8.34
CA VAL A 21 4.42 14.83 -7.42
C VAL A 21 5.31 15.51 -6.37
N ILE A 22 6.16 16.46 -6.78
CA ILE A 22 7.02 17.21 -5.85
C ILE A 22 6.17 18.01 -4.85
N VAL A 23 5.12 18.69 -5.32
CA VAL A 23 4.20 19.44 -4.46
C VAL A 23 3.47 18.51 -3.49
N LEU A 24 3.02 17.33 -3.93
CA LEU A 24 2.35 16.36 -3.05
C LEU A 24 3.30 15.78 -1.99
N LEU A 25 4.57 15.56 -2.33
CA LEU A 25 5.58 15.16 -1.35
C LEU A 25 5.89 16.29 -0.35
N ALA A 26 6.01 17.54 -0.83
CA ALA A 26 6.23 18.69 0.04
C ALA A 26 5.05 18.91 0.99
N THR A 27 3.82 18.83 0.49
CA THR A 27 2.60 18.91 1.33
C THR A 27 2.53 17.77 2.33
N MET A 28 2.97 16.56 1.97
CA MET A 28 3.08 15.44 2.91
C MET A 28 4.04 15.78 4.08
N GLY A 29 5.23 16.29 3.77
CA GLY A 29 6.20 16.69 4.79
C GLY A 29 5.68 17.79 5.70
N VAL A 30 5.06 18.83 5.13
CA VAL A 30 4.44 19.93 5.90
C VAL A 30 3.30 19.42 6.78
N MET A 31 2.47 18.50 6.29
CA MET A 31 1.40 17.90 7.09
C MET A 31 1.98 17.15 8.29
N ILE A 32 2.96 16.27 8.09
CA ILE A 32 3.59 15.52 9.19
C ILE A 32 4.20 16.47 10.22
N GLN A 33 4.97 17.47 9.77
CA GLN A 33 5.55 18.48 10.65
C GLN A 33 4.46 19.25 11.42
N SER A 34 3.35 19.60 10.75
CA SER A 34 2.22 20.29 11.36
C SER A 34 1.53 19.43 12.42
N ALA A 35 1.29 18.14 12.18
CA ALA A 35 0.72 17.24 13.20
C ALA A 35 1.61 17.19 14.43
N VAL A 36 2.89 16.90 14.23
CA VAL A 36 3.85 16.74 15.32
C VAL A 36 3.94 18.02 16.15
N ASN A 37 3.98 19.18 15.49
CA ASN A 37 4.03 20.47 16.18
C ASN A 37 2.73 20.78 16.94
N THR A 38 1.56 20.50 16.35
CA THR A 38 0.27 20.68 17.03
C THR A 38 0.18 19.77 18.25
N TRP A 39 0.60 18.51 18.13
CA TRP A 39 0.63 17.56 19.24
C TRP A 39 1.56 18.01 20.36
N LEU A 40 2.80 18.41 20.02
CA LEU A 40 3.78 18.90 21.01
C LEU A 40 3.26 20.13 21.74
N LYS A 41 2.62 21.07 21.04
CA LYS A 41 2.04 22.26 21.66
C LYS A 41 0.85 21.93 22.57
N ASP A 42 -0.06 21.08 22.11
CA ASP A 42 -1.23 20.67 22.89
C ASP A 42 -0.82 20.01 24.22
N LYS A 43 0.08 19.02 24.16
CA LYS A 43 0.59 18.34 25.35
C LYS A 43 1.44 19.26 26.23
N SER A 44 2.25 20.14 25.63
CA SER A 44 3.01 21.17 26.35
C SER A 44 2.10 22.10 27.15
N TYR A 45 0.97 22.56 26.59
CA TYR A 45 0.03 23.40 27.32
C TYR A 45 -0.63 22.64 28.46
N GLN A 46 -1.05 21.40 28.24
CA GLN A 46 -1.63 20.57 29.29
C GLN A 46 -0.63 20.34 30.46
N VAL A 47 0.65 20.12 30.17
CA VAL A 47 1.69 19.97 31.21
C VAL A 47 1.91 21.28 31.99
N VAL A 48 1.81 22.44 31.33
CA VAL A 48 1.87 23.76 32.01
C VAL A 48 0.66 23.98 32.90
N ASP A 49 -0.54 23.62 32.43
CA ASP A 49 -1.77 23.73 33.23
C ASP A 49 -1.69 22.86 34.49
N VAL A 50 -1.18 21.62 34.35
CA VAL A 50 -0.91 20.73 35.51
C VAL A 50 0.09 21.37 36.47
N SER A 51 1.17 21.98 35.96
CA SER A 51 2.15 22.69 36.81
C SER A 51 1.52 23.84 37.58
N TYR A 52 0.64 24.62 36.93
CA TYR A 52 -0.05 25.73 37.57
C TYR A 52 -1.02 25.25 38.67
N ASP A 53 -1.81 24.22 38.40
CA ASP A 53 -2.74 23.66 39.39
C ASP A 53 -2.00 23.01 40.56
N LEU A 54 -0.87 22.34 40.28
CA LEU A 54 0.02 21.78 41.30
C LEU A 54 0.63 22.89 42.16
N HIS A 55 1.11 23.97 41.57
CA HIS A 55 1.60 25.15 42.28
C HIS A 55 0.52 25.74 43.20
N LYS A 56 -0.68 26.00 42.68
CA LYS A 56 -1.83 26.50 43.46
C LYS A 56 -2.18 25.58 44.62
N ARG A 57 -2.15 24.26 44.39
CA ARG A 57 -2.36 23.27 45.43
C ARG A 57 -1.28 23.37 46.50
N ILE A 58 -0.01 23.34 46.13
CA ILE A 58 1.11 23.48 47.07
C ILE A 58 0.95 24.72 47.94
N ASP A 59 0.61 25.87 47.36
CA ASP A 59 0.42 27.12 48.13
C ASP A 59 -0.75 27.03 49.12
N THR A 60 -1.84 26.36 48.74
CA THR A 60 -2.98 26.11 49.63
C THR A 60 -2.56 25.26 50.84
N TRP A 61 -1.78 24.20 50.62
CA TRP A 61 -1.29 23.33 51.69
C TRP A 61 -0.18 23.99 52.51
N ARG A 62 0.71 24.76 51.89
CA ARG A 62 1.73 25.57 52.58
C ARG A 62 1.07 26.55 53.53
N TYR A 63 0.03 27.25 53.09
CA TYR A 63 -0.78 28.13 53.93
C TYR A 63 -1.40 27.38 55.13
N ALA A 64 -2.04 26.24 54.88
CA ALA A 64 -2.64 25.45 55.96
C ALA A 64 -1.62 24.89 56.95
N THR A 65 -0.43 24.51 56.46
CA THR A 65 0.69 24.03 57.29
C THR A 65 1.11 25.09 58.28
N TRP A 66 1.28 26.33 57.81
CA TRP A 66 1.56 27.49 58.67
C TRP A 66 0.44 27.76 59.67
N GLN A 67 -0.83 27.69 59.25
CA GLN A 67 -1.97 27.87 60.17
C GLN A 67 -2.02 26.80 61.28
N ILE A 68 -1.74 25.54 60.94
CA ILE A 68 -1.71 24.44 61.91
C ILE A 68 -0.59 24.63 62.92
N TYR A 69 0.60 25.00 62.46
CA TYR A 69 1.73 25.19 63.37
C TYR A 69 1.56 26.44 64.26
N ASP A 70 1.23 27.59 63.67
CA ASP A 70 1.23 28.87 64.41
C ASP A 70 -0.03 29.05 65.28
N ASN A 71 -1.21 28.70 64.77
CA ASN A 71 -2.49 29.00 65.43
C ASN A 71 -3.09 27.82 66.20
N ILE A 72 -2.67 26.59 65.93
CA ILE A 72 -3.27 25.39 66.54
C ILE A 72 -2.28 24.70 67.47
N ALA A 73 -1.06 24.43 66.99
CA ALA A 73 -0.02 23.79 67.78
C ALA A 73 0.48 24.70 68.91
N ALA A 74 0.86 25.95 68.61
CA ALA A 74 1.45 26.85 69.60
C ALA A 74 0.47 27.23 70.73
N THR A 75 -0.84 27.28 70.44
CA THR A 75 -1.88 27.69 71.41
C THR A 75 -2.38 26.55 72.31
N SER A 76 -2.02 25.30 72.02
CA SER A 76 -2.42 24.11 72.80
C SER A 76 -1.87 24.09 74.23
N SER A 77 -0.86 24.91 74.53
CA SER A 77 -0.23 25.01 75.85
C SER A 77 -1.03 25.84 76.88
N SER A 78 -2.09 26.56 76.47
CA SER A 78 -2.72 27.59 77.31
C SER A 78 -4.24 27.46 77.56
N SER A 79 -4.94 26.48 76.97
CA SER A 79 -6.38 26.27 77.22
C SER A 79 -6.64 25.15 78.21
N ALA A 80 -7.49 25.42 79.20
CA ALA A 80 -7.95 24.44 80.17
C ALA A 80 -8.63 23.25 79.47
N SER A 81 -8.09 22.06 79.73
CA SER A 81 -8.59 20.71 79.40
C SER A 81 -10.09 20.67 79.06
N GLU A 82 -10.41 20.48 77.76
CA GLU A 82 -11.73 19.99 77.39
C GLU A 82 -11.95 18.63 78.04
N THR A 83 -13.02 18.55 78.82
CA THR A 83 -13.39 17.40 79.63
C THR A 83 -14.00 16.33 78.74
N GLY A 84 -13.37 15.15 78.67
CA GLY A 84 -13.97 13.95 78.05
C GLY A 84 -13.32 13.47 76.75
N LEU A 85 -12.04 13.72 76.55
CA LEU A 85 -11.29 13.12 75.44
C LEU A 85 -11.18 11.60 75.63
N GLN A 86 -11.72 10.83 74.68
CA GLN A 86 -11.68 9.37 74.68
C GLN A 86 -10.66 8.89 73.65
N GLU A 87 -9.63 8.18 74.12
CA GLU A 87 -8.68 7.46 73.27
C GLU A 87 -8.92 5.95 73.35
N THR A 88 -8.77 5.28 72.22
CA THR A 88 -8.77 3.81 72.14
C THR A 88 -7.39 3.34 71.73
N ARG A 89 -6.75 2.52 72.55
CA ARG A 89 -5.47 1.92 72.20
C ARG A 89 -5.68 0.77 71.21
N LEU A 90 -5.08 0.89 70.02
CA LEU A 90 -5.18 -0.13 68.97
C LEU A 90 -4.05 -1.16 69.05
N LYS A 91 -2.80 -0.68 69.20
CA LYS A 91 -1.58 -1.50 69.34
C LYS A 91 -0.67 -0.90 70.42
N GLN A 92 0.48 -1.54 70.66
CA GLN A 92 1.55 -0.91 71.45
C GLN A 92 2.00 0.37 70.73
N ASP A 93 2.00 1.48 71.46
CA ASP A 93 2.38 2.82 70.98
C ASP A 93 1.57 3.35 69.78
N VAL A 94 0.33 2.88 69.61
CA VAL A 94 -0.63 3.38 68.62
C VAL A 94 -1.99 3.64 69.27
N TYR A 95 -2.38 4.91 69.30
CA TYR A 95 -3.61 5.40 69.94
C TYR A 95 -4.54 6.01 68.90
N TYR A 96 -5.82 5.67 68.96
CA TYR A 96 -6.87 6.23 68.12
C TYR A 96 -7.66 7.25 68.91
N LEU A 97 -7.83 8.44 68.33
CA LEU A 97 -8.64 9.49 68.92
C LEU A 97 -10.11 9.29 68.54
N GLU A 98 -10.97 9.04 69.52
CA GLU A 98 -12.41 8.99 69.29
C GLU A 98 -12.99 10.40 69.26
N LYS A 99 -13.71 10.72 68.18
CA LYS A 99 -14.34 12.02 68.01
C LYS A 99 -15.78 11.90 67.51
N PRO A 100 -16.65 12.88 67.85
CA PRO A 100 -18.06 12.85 67.47
C PRO A 100 -18.28 12.98 65.96
N ARG A 101 -17.36 13.62 65.22
CA ARG A 101 -17.43 13.77 63.75
C ARG A 101 -16.42 12.86 63.07
N ARG A 102 -16.88 11.87 62.28
CA ARG A 102 -16.03 10.84 61.65
C ARG A 102 -15.61 11.15 60.20
N LYS A 103 -15.33 12.42 59.88
CA LYS A 103 -14.93 12.79 58.50
C LYS A 103 -13.46 12.52 58.24
N THR A 104 -12.60 12.92 59.17
CA THR A 104 -11.20 12.46 59.23
C THR A 104 -11.04 11.48 60.40
N GLU A 105 -9.96 10.71 60.40
CA GLU A 105 -9.52 9.89 61.52
C GLU A 105 -8.13 10.34 61.95
N ALA A 106 -7.84 10.24 63.24
CA ALA A 106 -6.56 10.64 63.81
C ALA A 106 -5.94 9.50 64.64
N LEU A 107 -4.68 9.21 64.35
CA LEU A 107 -3.85 8.25 65.05
C LEU A 107 -2.63 8.95 65.64
N ILE A 108 -2.24 8.55 66.84
CA ILE A 108 -1.01 9.01 67.51
C ILE A 108 -0.08 7.80 67.65
N PHE A 109 1.15 7.97 67.18
CA PHE A 109 2.22 6.97 67.25
C PHE A 109 3.31 7.43 68.21
N GLY A 110 3.70 6.56 69.14
CA GLY A 110 4.68 6.85 70.19
C GLY A 110 4.06 7.21 71.53
N SER A 111 4.91 7.53 72.51
CA SER A 111 4.47 8.04 73.80
C SER A 111 4.05 9.49 73.66
N HIS A 112 2.84 9.82 74.12
CA HIS A 112 2.29 11.17 74.08
C HIS A 112 1.80 11.62 75.45
N ASP A 113 1.67 12.92 75.63
CA ASP A 113 1.05 13.56 76.78
C ASP A 113 -0.38 14.03 76.47
N GLY A 114 -1.08 14.52 77.50
CA GLY A 114 -2.44 15.05 77.32
C GLY A 114 -2.51 16.26 76.39
N SER A 115 -1.43 17.06 76.29
CA SER A 115 -1.38 18.22 75.41
C SER A 115 -1.33 17.82 73.93
N THR A 116 -0.54 16.79 73.60
CA THR A 116 -0.49 16.20 72.25
C THR A 116 -1.84 15.63 71.83
N LEU A 117 -2.60 15.07 72.77
CA LEU A 117 -3.94 14.56 72.50
C LEU A 117 -4.96 15.69 72.25
N GLU A 118 -4.93 16.76 73.04
CA GLU A 118 -5.75 17.96 72.79
C GLU A 118 -5.39 18.63 71.45
N MET A 119 -4.09 18.72 71.17
CA MET A 119 -3.58 19.25 69.92
C MET A 119 -4.04 18.42 68.71
N THR A 120 -3.95 17.09 68.81
CA THR A 120 -4.43 16.17 67.76
C THR A 120 -5.92 16.39 67.46
N GLN A 121 -6.73 16.57 68.50
CA GLN A 121 -8.16 16.85 68.36
C GLN A 121 -8.40 18.20 67.66
N LYS A 122 -7.68 19.27 68.05
CA LYS A 122 -7.80 20.58 67.42
C LYS A 122 -7.39 20.55 65.95
N ILE A 123 -6.27 19.89 65.63
CA ILE A 123 -5.81 19.70 64.24
C ILE A 123 -6.86 18.93 63.45
N SER A 124 -7.35 17.80 63.98
CA SER A 124 -8.36 16.98 63.32
C SER A 124 -9.66 17.75 63.09
N ASN A 125 -10.11 18.57 64.04
CA ASN A 125 -11.30 19.41 63.91
C ASN A 125 -11.12 20.51 62.86
N TYR A 126 -9.94 21.15 62.81
CA TYR A 126 -9.62 22.16 61.80
C TYR A 126 -9.62 21.55 60.39
N LEU A 127 -8.96 20.40 60.24
CA LEU A 127 -8.91 19.70 58.96
C LEU A 127 -10.29 19.14 58.53
N ASP A 128 -11.14 18.75 59.48
CA ASP A 128 -12.54 18.38 59.21
C ASP A 128 -13.33 19.57 58.61
N ILE A 129 -13.04 20.80 59.03
CA ILE A 129 -13.70 22.02 58.52
C ILE A 129 -13.14 22.38 57.14
N LEU A 130 -11.81 22.37 56.96
CA LEU A 130 -11.18 22.73 55.69
C LEU A 130 -11.47 21.71 54.58
N TRP A 131 -11.22 20.42 54.85
CA TRP A 131 -11.17 19.38 53.84
C TRP A 131 -11.95 18.12 54.18
N GLY A 132 -12.70 18.10 55.29
CA GLY A 132 -13.60 16.98 55.61
C GLY A 132 -14.79 16.84 54.64
N ALA A 133 -14.93 17.74 53.66
CA ALA A 133 -15.90 17.62 52.56
C ALA A 133 -15.25 17.24 51.23
N GLU A 134 -13.91 17.23 51.14
CA GLU A 134 -13.23 16.82 49.91
C GLU A 134 -13.36 15.32 49.70
N THR A 135 -13.51 14.93 48.44
CA THR A 135 -13.65 13.52 48.02
C THR A 135 -12.32 12.81 47.84
N ILE A 136 -11.22 13.57 47.83
CA ILE A 136 -9.89 13.05 47.53
C ILE A 136 -9.23 12.60 48.84
N PRO A 137 -8.67 11.38 48.91
CA PRO A 137 -7.96 10.92 50.09
C PRO A 137 -6.68 11.73 50.28
N TRP A 138 -6.48 12.25 51.48
CA TRP A 138 -5.27 12.97 51.87
C TRP A 138 -4.81 12.49 53.25
N SER A 139 -3.52 12.60 53.50
CA SER A 139 -2.89 12.25 54.78
C SER A 139 -1.95 13.37 55.21
N MET A 140 -2.05 13.72 56.49
CA MET A 140 -1.22 14.69 57.17
C MET A 140 -0.46 13.98 58.28
N TYR A 141 0.83 14.26 58.38
CA TYR A 141 1.70 13.78 59.44
C TYR A 141 2.28 14.96 60.18
N TYR A 142 2.25 14.90 61.50
CA TYR A 142 2.83 15.91 62.37
C TYR A 142 3.80 15.22 63.31
N LEU A 143 5.09 15.48 63.13
CA LEU A 143 6.14 15.02 64.02
C LEU A 143 6.44 16.11 65.03
N ASN A 144 6.06 15.85 66.28
CA ASN A 144 6.28 16.78 67.37
C ASN A 144 7.75 16.77 67.80
N GLY A 145 8.39 17.95 67.78
CA GLY A 145 9.80 18.11 68.18
C GLY A 145 10.06 17.95 69.68
N LEU A 146 9.01 18.03 70.52
CA LEU A 146 9.12 17.97 71.99
C LEU A 146 9.19 16.53 72.51
N ASP A 147 8.23 15.69 72.13
CA ASP A 147 8.06 14.33 72.64
C ASP A 147 8.33 13.25 71.58
N ASN A 148 8.69 13.65 70.35
CA ASN A 148 8.91 12.74 69.22
C ASN A 148 7.67 11.88 68.90
N SER A 149 6.47 12.32 69.30
CA SER A 149 5.22 11.68 68.87
C SER A 149 4.92 12.02 67.41
N LEU A 150 4.36 11.06 66.68
CA LEU A 150 3.93 11.24 65.30
C LEU A 150 2.42 11.13 65.25
N ILE A 151 1.76 12.23 64.88
CA ILE A 151 0.32 12.28 64.69
C ILE A 151 0.05 12.07 63.20
N LEU A 152 -0.88 11.18 62.87
CA LEU A 152 -1.40 10.97 61.52
C LEU A 152 -2.87 11.36 61.51
N VAL A 153 -3.24 12.32 60.67
CA VAL A 153 -4.64 12.69 60.40
C VAL A 153 -4.94 12.44 58.93
N SER A 154 -6.01 11.70 58.63
CA SER A 154 -6.36 11.38 57.25
C SER A 154 -7.87 11.23 57.07
N THR A 155 -8.37 11.42 55.84
CA THR A 155 -9.74 11.03 55.46
C THR A 155 -9.91 9.53 55.25
N LEU A 156 -8.83 8.76 55.34
CA LEU A 156 -8.86 7.31 55.23
C LEU A 156 -9.40 6.66 56.50
N PRO A 157 -10.04 5.47 56.40
CA PRO A 157 -10.56 4.74 57.55
C PRO A 157 -9.43 4.05 58.35
N LEU A 158 -8.51 4.83 58.91
CA LEU A 158 -7.31 4.40 59.64
C LEU A 158 -7.56 3.31 60.71
N LYS A 159 -8.73 3.30 61.36
CA LYS A 159 -9.13 2.30 62.36
C LYS A 159 -9.24 0.89 61.78
N ASP A 160 -9.79 0.76 60.57
CA ASP A 160 -9.95 -0.54 59.90
C ASP A 160 -8.60 -1.05 59.34
N LEU A 161 -7.69 -0.12 59.03
CA LEU A 161 -6.41 -0.42 58.39
C LEU A 161 -5.32 -0.82 59.35
N SER A 162 -5.35 -0.19 60.52
CA SER A 162 -4.48 -0.53 61.63
C SER A 162 -4.87 -1.87 62.29
N SER A 163 -6.15 -2.25 62.24
CA SER A 163 -6.68 -3.48 62.84
C SER A 163 -6.56 -4.73 61.96
N SER A 164 -6.31 -4.59 60.65
CA SER A 164 -6.08 -5.74 59.76
C SER A 164 -4.79 -6.50 60.15
N TYR A 165 -4.93 -7.80 60.45
CA TYR A 165 -4.03 -8.61 61.28
C TYR A 165 -2.69 -9.06 60.63
N LYS A 166 -2.39 -8.67 59.38
CA LYS A 166 -1.09 -8.92 58.74
C LYS A 166 -0.36 -7.59 58.64
N GLU A 167 0.82 -7.46 59.25
CA GLU A 167 1.78 -6.33 59.13
C GLU A 167 1.18 -5.16 58.36
N SER A 168 0.38 -4.36 59.07
CA SER A 168 -0.50 -3.39 58.43
C SER A 168 0.36 -2.44 57.61
N THR A 169 0.16 -2.43 56.29
CA THR A 169 0.93 -1.61 55.32
C THR A 169 0.99 -0.14 55.74
N ILE A 170 -0.03 0.33 56.46
CA ILE A 170 -0.04 1.67 57.06
C ILE A 170 1.04 1.86 58.13
N SER A 171 1.32 0.86 58.98
CA SER A 171 2.37 0.95 60.00
C SER A 171 3.76 1.01 59.36
N SER A 172 4.02 0.23 58.31
CA SER A 172 5.28 0.33 57.58
C SER A 172 5.42 1.66 56.84
N VAL A 173 4.32 2.20 56.28
CA VAL A 173 4.33 3.52 55.65
C VAL A 173 4.59 4.59 56.70
N VAL A 174 3.89 4.57 57.84
CA VAL A 174 4.07 5.53 58.94
C VAL A 174 5.49 5.47 59.51
N GLU A 175 6.06 4.29 59.72
CA GLU A 175 7.44 4.15 60.21
C GLU A 175 8.45 4.69 59.19
N SER A 176 8.27 4.39 57.91
CA SER A 176 9.06 4.97 56.83
C SER A 176 8.94 6.50 56.79
N ARG A 177 7.73 7.04 57.00
CA ARG A 177 7.49 8.49 57.05
C ARG A 177 8.15 9.14 58.25
N ARG A 178 8.05 8.50 59.42
CA ARG A 178 8.72 8.93 60.64
C ARG A 178 10.23 9.04 60.42
N ALA A 179 10.84 8.02 59.84
CA ALA A 179 12.27 8.01 59.54
C ALA A 179 12.68 9.15 58.59
N GLU A 180 11.91 9.39 57.53
CA GLU A 180 12.14 10.53 56.61
C GLU A 180 11.99 11.88 57.30
N MET A 181 10.94 12.06 58.12
CA MET A 181 10.70 13.31 58.85
C MET A 181 11.74 13.55 59.93
N LEU A 182 12.22 12.51 60.63
CA LEU A 182 13.31 12.62 61.60
C LEU A 182 14.64 12.98 60.93
N LEU A 183 14.92 12.43 59.75
CA LEU A 183 16.09 12.83 58.97
C LEU A 183 16.01 14.32 58.64
N GLN A 184 14.85 14.78 58.17
CA GLN A 184 14.64 16.19 57.85
C GLN A 184 14.68 17.10 59.09
N ALA A 185 14.19 16.62 60.25
CA ALA A 185 14.25 17.38 61.50
C ALA A 185 15.70 17.64 61.96
N ASN A 186 16.64 16.79 61.54
CA ASN A 186 18.07 16.96 61.81
C ASN A 186 18.76 17.89 60.79
N THR A 187 18.19 18.08 59.61
CA THR A 187 18.74 18.98 58.58
C THR A 187 18.27 20.41 58.82
N LEU A 188 19.05 21.17 59.59
CA LEU A 188 18.72 22.54 60.04
C LEU A 188 18.46 23.57 58.92
N ASP A 189 19.00 23.34 57.72
CA ASP A 189 19.01 24.32 56.62
C ASP A 189 17.78 24.20 55.69
N GLU A 190 17.16 23.02 55.61
CA GLU A 190 16.08 22.72 54.64
C GLU A 190 14.69 23.01 55.23
N ARG A 191 14.19 24.25 55.04
CA ARG A 191 12.87 24.66 55.55
C ARG A 191 11.69 23.92 54.92
N GLU A 192 11.81 23.57 53.64
CA GLU A 192 10.79 22.86 52.87
C GLU A 192 11.45 21.82 51.98
N THR A 193 10.92 20.60 51.95
CA THR A 193 11.38 19.53 51.07
C THR A 193 10.21 18.84 50.39
N PHE A 194 10.44 18.36 49.18
CA PHE A 194 9.48 17.61 48.38
C PHE A 194 9.96 16.17 48.20
N SER A 195 9.05 15.20 48.29
CA SER A 195 9.35 13.85 47.84
C SER A 195 9.24 13.73 46.32
N SER A 196 9.91 12.72 45.76
CA SER A 196 9.55 12.24 44.42
C SER A 196 8.10 11.77 44.38
N LEU A 197 7.55 11.66 43.16
CA LEU A 197 6.23 11.12 42.96
C LEU A 197 6.20 9.63 43.34
N ARG A 198 5.22 9.24 44.16
CA ARG A 198 5.06 7.87 44.69
C ARG A 198 3.70 7.32 44.31
N HIS A 199 3.63 6.00 44.16
CA HIS A 199 2.39 5.26 43.93
C HIS A 199 1.91 4.62 45.23
N LEU A 200 0.64 4.83 45.58
CA LEU A 200 -0.02 4.19 46.70
C LEU A 200 -0.82 2.98 46.20
N ALA A 201 -0.27 1.78 46.38
CA ALA A 201 -0.80 0.54 45.81
C ALA A 201 -2.29 0.28 46.10
N TRP A 202 -2.78 0.67 47.27
CA TRP A 202 -4.14 0.34 47.68
C TRP A 202 -5.21 1.38 47.24
N GLN A 203 -4.80 2.63 46.94
CA GLN A 203 -5.71 3.63 46.35
C GLN A 203 -5.50 3.80 44.85
N ASN A 204 -4.53 3.07 44.28
CA ASN A 204 -4.07 3.22 42.90
C ASN A 204 -3.87 4.70 42.52
N GLY A 205 -3.27 5.45 43.45
CA GLY A 205 -3.11 6.89 43.37
C GLY A 205 -1.64 7.29 43.37
N PHE A 206 -1.33 8.34 42.62
CA PHE A 206 -0.04 9.01 42.69
C PHE A 206 -0.13 10.21 43.61
N TYR A 207 0.92 10.37 44.42
CA TYR A 207 1.02 11.46 45.37
C TYR A 207 2.48 11.83 45.59
N PHE A 208 2.71 13.06 46.02
CA PHE A 208 4.01 13.49 46.52
C PHE A 208 3.82 14.09 47.91
N THR A 209 4.88 14.11 48.70
CA THR A 209 4.83 14.60 50.07
C THR A 209 5.54 15.93 50.16
N LEU A 210 4.81 16.97 50.58
CA LEU A 210 5.40 18.25 50.99
C LEU A 210 5.74 18.15 52.47
N ARG A 211 6.97 18.49 52.85
CA ARG A 211 7.40 18.50 54.25
C ARG A 211 7.97 19.86 54.62
N THR A 212 7.41 20.48 55.65
CA THR A 212 7.86 21.77 56.18
C THR A 212 8.42 21.58 57.57
N THR A 213 9.64 22.09 57.80
CA THR A 213 10.31 22.03 59.10
C THR A 213 10.19 23.34 59.83
N PHE A 214 9.82 23.28 61.10
CA PHE A 214 9.75 24.41 62.00
C PHE A 214 10.79 24.25 63.10
N ASN A 215 11.81 25.09 63.07
CA ASN A 215 12.89 25.07 64.06
C ASN A 215 12.46 25.83 65.31
N GLN A 216 12.51 25.16 66.46
CA GLN A 216 12.35 25.78 67.77
C GLN A 216 13.66 25.66 68.57
N PRO A 217 14.10 26.71 69.27
CA PRO A 217 15.29 26.63 70.09
C PRO A 217 15.10 25.65 71.25
N GLY A 218 16.03 24.70 71.42
CA GLY A 218 16.06 23.76 72.56
C GLY A 218 15.38 22.41 72.34
N HIS A 219 14.76 22.19 71.18
CA HIS A 219 14.06 20.94 70.84
C HIS A 219 14.42 20.47 69.42
N LEU A 220 14.05 19.24 69.07
CA LEU A 220 14.12 18.81 67.67
C LEU A 220 13.17 19.68 66.83
N ALA A 221 13.50 19.87 65.55
CA ALA A 221 12.61 20.59 64.65
C ALA A 221 11.28 19.83 64.51
N THR A 222 10.18 20.56 64.60
CA THR A 222 8.85 20.00 64.33
C THR A 222 8.68 19.90 62.82
N VAL A 223 8.26 18.74 62.32
CA VAL A 223 8.06 18.54 60.88
C VAL A 223 6.59 18.26 60.61
N VAL A 224 6.01 19.04 59.70
CA VAL A 224 4.65 18.81 59.20
C VAL A 224 4.75 18.33 57.77
N ALA A 225 4.16 17.18 57.48
CA ALA A 225 4.15 16.59 56.16
C ALA A 225 2.73 16.38 55.66
N PHE A 226 2.48 16.69 54.40
CA PHE A 226 1.21 16.41 53.72
C PHE A 226 1.48 15.51 52.52
N ASP A 227 0.69 14.46 52.38
CA ASP A 227 0.62 13.67 51.16
C ASP A 227 -0.40 14.31 50.23
N LEU A 228 0.10 14.88 49.13
CA LEU A 228 -0.68 15.57 48.12
C LEU A 228 -0.96 14.61 46.96
N PRO A 229 -2.21 14.19 46.76
CA PRO A 229 -2.60 13.43 45.59
C PRO A 229 -2.52 14.31 44.34
N ILE A 230 -2.21 13.69 43.19
CA ILE A 230 -2.13 14.39 41.89
C ILE A 230 -3.10 13.87 40.83
N ASN A 231 -3.85 12.80 41.15
CA ASN A 231 -4.71 12.10 40.19
C ASN A 231 -5.77 12.98 39.53
N ASP A 232 -6.29 13.97 40.24
CA ASP A 232 -7.32 14.88 39.78
C ASP A 232 -6.78 16.08 39.01
N LEU A 233 -5.47 16.35 39.14
CA LEU A 233 -4.78 17.41 38.41
C LEU A 233 -4.43 16.97 36.98
N ILE A 234 -4.19 15.67 36.78
CA ILE A 234 -3.77 15.14 35.49
C ILE A 234 -4.99 14.87 34.60
N PRO A 235 -5.02 15.42 33.36
CA PRO A 235 -6.08 15.10 32.40
C PRO A 235 -6.19 13.60 32.12
N PRO A 236 -7.40 13.06 31.92
CA PRO A 236 -7.61 11.63 31.66
C PRO A 236 -6.98 11.14 30.35
N SER A 237 -6.56 12.06 29.47
CA SER A 237 -5.82 11.79 28.23
C SER A 237 -4.33 11.46 28.45
N MET A 238 -3.81 11.62 29.68
CA MET A 238 -2.41 11.34 30.02
C MET A 238 -2.29 10.21 31.03
N SER A 239 -1.23 9.41 30.89
CA SER A 239 -0.94 8.33 31.83
C SER A 239 -0.29 8.87 33.10
N LEU A 240 -0.81 8.52 34.27
CA LEU A 240 -0.28 9.00 35.56
C LEU A 240 1.18 8.55 35.82
N GLU A 241 1.57 7.39 35.29
CA GLU A 241 2.90 6.81 35.48
C GLU A 241 4.01 7.55 34.68
N SER A 242 3.61 8.34 33.68
CA SER A 242 4.54 9.11 32.84
C SER A 242 5.10 10.35 33.54
N PHE A 243 4.49 10.77 34.66
CA PHE A 243 4.91 11.97 35.37
C PHE A 243 6.01 11.66 36.40
N ARG A 244 6.98 12.56 36.47
CA ARG A 244 8.03 12.56 37.48
C ARG A 244 8.22 13.96 38.03
N LEU A 245 8.50 14.03 39.31
CA LEU A 245 8.83 15.27 40.00
C LEU A 245 10.32 15.21 40.36
N GLU A 246 11.10 16.14 39.82
CA GLU A 246 12.55 16.20 40.01
C GLU A 246 12.95 17.58 40.55
N PRO A 247 14.03 17.68 41.35
CA PRO A 247 14.58 18.98 41.72
C PRO A 247 15.12 19.70 40.47
N ASP A 248 14.86 20.99 40.37
CA ASP A 248 15.32 21.82 39.27
C ASP A 248 16.80 22.20 39.46
N PRO A 249 17.72 21.72 38.59
CA PRO A 249 19.14 22.07 38.70
C PRO A 249 19.40 23.55 38.43
N SER A 250 18.48 24.25 37.74
CA SER A 250 18.68 25.63 37.29
C SER A 250 18.50 26.66 38.40
N GLN A 251 17.77 26.35 39.48
CA GLN A 251 17.65 27.25 40.65
C GLN A 251 18.94 27.46 41.43
N SER A 252 19.98 26.67 41.17
CA SER A 252 21.33 26.92 41.71
C SER A 252 22.07 28.10 41.05
N VAL A 253 21.51 28.68 39.97
CA VAL A 253 22.12 29.78 39.21
C VAL A 253 21.09 30.89 39.10
N ASN A 254 21.38 32.05 39.72
CA ASN A 254 20.57 33.28 39.64
C ASN A 254 20.02 33.53 38.22
N SER A 255 18.74 33.21 37.98
CA SER A 255 18.06 33.44 36.72
C SER A 255 17.44 34.84 36.70
N ASN A 256 17.72 35.61 35.65
CA ASN A 256 17.10 36.90 35.39
C ASN A 256 15.58 36.74 35.17
N PRO A 257 14.72 37.54 35.84
CA PRO A 257 13.26 37.41 35.77
C PRO A 257 12.67 37.72 34.38
N ASP A 258 13.40 38.42 33.51
CA ASP A 258 12.92 38.81 32.18
C ASP A 258 12.87 37.66 31.14
N LYS A 259 13.36 36.45 31.49
CA LYS A 259 13.29 35.25 30.63
C LYS A 259 12.23 34.23 31.06
N GLU A 260 11.51 34.47 32.15
CA GLU A 260 10.58 33.50 32.75
C GLU A 260 9.35 33.18 31.87
N ALA A 261 8.94 34.08 30.98
CA ALA A 261 7.77 33.86 30.13
C ALA A 261 8.06 33.04 28.85
N ALA A 262 9.32 32.93 28.43
CA ALA A 262 9.68 32.33 27.14
C ALA A 262 10.16 30.87 27.24
N ASP A 263 10.51 30.39 28.44
CA ASP A 263 11.18 29.10 28.67
C ASP A 263 10.51 28.25 29.77
N ILE A 264 9.19 28.38 29.96
CA ILE A 264 8.44 27.56 30.96
C ILE A 264 8.48 26.08 30.57
N VAL A 265 8.55 25.77 29.27
CA VAL A 265 8.57 24.39 28.77
C VAL A 265 9.81 24.12 27.96
N SER A 266 10.61 23.15 28.41
CA SER A 266 11.70 22.58 27.62
C SER A 266 11.33 21.18 27.16
N ILE A 267 11.60 20.88 25.89
CA ILE A 267 11.32 19.57 25.29
C ILE A 267 12.67 18.92 25.02
N ASN A 268 12.93 17.81 25.68
CA ASN A 268 14.13 17.01 25.50
C ASN A 268 13.78 15.68 24.82
N PHE A 269 14.61 15.27 23.85
CA PHE A 269 14.43 14.02 23.12
C PHE A 269 15.49 13.02 23.60
N ASN A 270 15.11 12.20 24.57
CA ASN A 270 16.02 11.23 25.20
C ASN A 270 15.80 9.82 24.61
N GLY A 271 16.31 9.62 23.38
CA GLY A 271 16.23 8.35 22.68
C GLY A 271 14.78 7.93 22.34
N PRO A 272 14.26 6.82 22.88
CA PRO A 272 12.89 6.37 22.60
C PRO A 272 11.81 7.16 23.36
N GLN A 273 12.19 8.05 24.29
CA GLN A 273 11.27 8.82 25.13
C GLN A 273 11.40 10.31 24.86
N ILE A 274 10.27 11.00 24.93
CA ILE A 274 10.13 12.45 24.86
C ILE A 274 9.90 12.92 26.29
N GLU A 275 10.73 13.85 26.73
CA GLU A 275 10.62 14.48 28.04
C GLU A 275 10.13 15.91 27.83
N ILE A 276 8.93 16.21 28.31
CA ILE A 276 8.43 17.59 28.40
C ILE A 276 8.62 18.03 29.83
N LEU A 277 9.51 19.00 30.03
CA LEU A 277 9.85 19.53 31.33
C LEU A 277 9.20 20.90 31.50
N THR A 278 8.58 21.10 32.66
CA THR A 278 8.08 22.42 33.09
C THR A 278 8.53 22.69 34.51
N THR A 279 8.89 23.93 34.82
CA THR A 279 9.23 24.33 36.18
C THR A 279 7.96 24.61 36.98
N ILE A 280 7.98 24.25 38.26
CA ILE A 280 6.90 24.59 39.20
C ILE A 280 7.37 25.80 39.98
N ASN A 281 6.73 26.94 39.72
CA ASN A 281 7.05 28.20 40.39
C ASN A 281 7.08 28.02 41.92
N THR A 282 8.01 28.71 42.58
CA THR A 282 8.19 28.79 44.04
C THR A 282 8.59 27.51 44.80
N THR A 283 8.84 26.39 44.10
CA THR A 283 9.14 25.09 44.77
C THR A 283 10.54 24.55 44.50
N GLY A 284 11.22 25.04 43.46
CA GLY A 284 12.51 24.47 43.04
C GLY A 284 12.41 23.06 42.48
N MET A 285 11.21 22.64 42.12
CA MET A 285 10.94 21.38 41.45
C MET A 285 10.56 21.62 40.00
N ARG A 286 10.89 20.66 39.14
CA ARG A 286 10.41 20.56 37.77
C ARG A 286 9.53 19.32 37.62
N LEU A 287 8.43 19.48 36.90
CA LEU A 287 7.56 18.40 36.47
C LEU A 287 8.07 17.89 35.13
N VAL A 288 8.33 16.59 35.05
CA VAL A 288 8.81 15.92 33.85
C VAL A 288 7.73 14.93 33.39
N TRP A 289 7.25 15.11 32.18
CA TRP A 289 6.32 14.19 31.53
C TRP A 289 7.07 13.35 30.50
N MET A 290 7.13 12.04 30.71
CA MET A 290 7.89 11.07 29.92
C MET A 290 6.98 10.21 29.05
N VAL A 291 7.04 10.41 27.73
CA VAL A 291 6.18 9.68 26.79
C VAL A 291 6.98 8.95 25.72
N PRO A 292 6.63 7.69 25.40
CA PRO A 292 7.30 6.96 24.33
C PRO A 292 7.04 7.63 22.98
N PHE A 293 8.07 7.69 22.12
CA PHE A 293 7.99 8.28 20.79
C PHE A 293 6.90 7.63 19.90
N SER A 294 6.56 6.36 20.18
CA SER A 294 5.48 5.66 19.49
C SER A 294 4.11 6.32 19.68
N GLU A 295 3.85 6.89 20.86
CA GLU A 295 2.59 7.58 21.16
C GLU A 295 2.48 8.87 20.37
N LEU A 296 3.57 9.64 20.26
CA LEU A 296 3.64 10.81 19.37
C LEU A 296 3.33 10.41 17.93
N ILE A 297 3.97 9.37 17.39
CA ILE A 297 3.72 8.93 16.01
C ILE A 297 2.27 8.50 15.84
N LEU A 298 1.74 7.69 16.76
CA LEU A 298 0.41 7.11 16.65
C LEU A 298 -0.67 8.20 16.71
N GLU A 299 -0.63 9.07 17.71
CA GLU A 299 -1.60 10.16 17.87
C GLU A 299 -1.48 11.19 16.74
N SER A 300 -0.25 11.53 16.32
CA SER A 300 0.00 12.43 15.18
C SER A 300 -0.51 11.82 13.87
N LEU A 301 -0.29 10.52 13.65
CA LEU A 301 -0.74 9.80 12.46
C LEU A 301 -2.26 9.68 12.44
N GLN A 302 -2.89 9.42 13.58
CA GLN A 302 -4.35 9.38 13.71
C GLN A 302 -4.98 10.74 13.37
N SER A 303 -4.37 11.84 13.85
CA SER A 303 -4.83 13.20 13.58
C SER A 303 -4.82 13.54 12.07
N ILE A 304 -3.81 13.07 11.34
CA ILE A 304 -3.62 13.38 9.91
C ILE A 304 -4.02 12.22 8.99
N LEU A 305 -4.56 11.11 9.52
CA LEU A 305 -4.81 9.89 8.75
C LEU A 305 -5.64 10.13 7.47
N LEU A 306 -6.74 10.88 7.59
CA LEU A 306 -7.64 11.18 6.48
C LEU A 306 -6.97 12.07 5.42
N PRO A 307 -6.41 13.26 5.75
CA PRO A 307 -5.69 14.06 4.76
C PRO A 307 -4.45 13.36 4.20
N LEU A 308 -3.77 12.51 4.98
CA LEU A 308 -2.67 11.67 4.50
C LEU A 308 -3.14 10.69 3.43
N LEU A 309 -4.22 9.95 3.69
CA LEU A 309 -4.76 8.96 2.75
C LEU A 309 -5.24 9.61 1.46
N LEU A 310 -5.85 10.80 1.56
CA LEU A 310 -6.20 11.60 0.40
C LEU A 310 -4.96 12.01 -0.41
N ASN A 311 -3.90 12.48 0.26
CA ASN A 311 -2.66 12.88 -0.41
C ASN A 311 -1.95 11.68 -1.06
N ILE A 312 -1.90 10.53 -0.39
CA ILE A 312 -1.38 9.27 -0.95
C ILE A 312 -2.20 8.86 -2.18
N GLY A 313 -3.53 8.96 -2.12
CA GLY A 313 -4.41 8.69 -3.26
C GLY A 313 -4.15 9.63 -4.43
N LEU A 314 -3.99 10.93 -4.17
CA LEU A 314 -3.66 11.93 -5.20
C LEU A 314 -2.26 11.69 -5.80
N LEU A 315 -1.30 11.29 -4.96
CA LEU A 315 0.06 10.93 -5.38
C LEU A 315 0.05 9.69 -6.27
N ALA A 316 -0.72 8.66 -5.90
CA ALA A 316 -0.89 7.46 -6.72
C ALA A 316 -1.51 7.81 -8.09
N LEU A 317 -2.51 8.69 -8.11
CA LEU A 317 -3.12 9.17 -9.36
C LEU A 317 -2.14 10.03 -10.19
N ALA A 318 -1.31 10.85 -9.53
CA ALA A 318 -0.26 11.62 -10.19
C ALA A 318 0.82 10.71 -10.81
N LEU A 319 1.24 9.67 -10.09
CA LEU A 319 2.20 8.67 -10.56
C LEU A 319 1.62 7.81 -11.69
N PHE A 320 0.34 7.46 -11.61
CA PHE A 320 -0.38 6.76 -12.68
C PHE A 320 -0.49 7.64 -13.93
N GLY A 321 -0.82 8.92 -13.78
CA GLY A 321 -0.78 9.90 -14.87
C GLY A 321 0.64 10.04 -15.45
N PHE A 322 1.65 10.18 -14.61
CA PHE A 322 3.04 10.28 -15.05
C PHE A 322 3.49 9.06 -15.85
N THR A 323 3.19 7.85 -15.35
CA THR A 323 3.57 6.60 -16.02
C THR A 323 2.84 6.46 -17.35
N THR A 324 1.52 6.62 -17.40
CA THR A 324 0.74 6.53 -18.64
C THR A 324 1.22 7.52 -19.72
N PHE A 325 1.43 8.79 -19.39
CA PHE A 325 1.91 9.80 -20.35
C PHE A 325 3.38 9.61 -20.76
N ARG A 326 4.23 9.10 -19.86
CA ARG A 326 5.62 8.76 -20.18
C ARG A 326 5.71 7.55 -21.11
N HIS A 327 4.88 6.53 -20.94
CA HIS A 327 4.85 5.37 -21.85
C HIS A 327 4.31 5.77 -23.23
N TYR A 328 3.39 6.73 -23.31
CA TYR A 328 2.92 7.31 -24.57
C TYR A 328 3.99 8.18 -25.27
N SER A 329 4.77 8.96 -24.51
CA SER A 329 5.82 9.85 -25.05
C SER A 329 7.16 9.13 -25.31
N GLY A 330 7.45 8.05 -24.58
CA GLY A 330 8.68 7.26 -24.66
C GLY A 330 8.84 6.45 -25.95
N ARG A 331 7.76 6.28 -26.73
CA ARG A 331 7.85 5.72 -28.10
C ARG A 331 8.42 6.69 -29.14
N LYS A 332 8.73 7.95 -28.79
CA LYS A 332 9.19 8.99 -29.74
C LYS A 332 10.58 9.58 -29.49
N SER A 333 11.38 9.09 -28.53
CA SER A 333 12.65 9.75 -28.18
C SER A 333 13.79 8.78 -27.91
N ILE A 334 14.14 7.94 -28.89
CA ILE A 334 15.49 7.39 -29.04
C ILE A 334 15.85 7.44 -30.54
N VAL A 335 16.94 8.17 -30.82
CA VAL A 335 17.62 8.46 -32.10
C VAL A 335 16.99 9.54 -32.99
N GLY A 336 17.74 10.63 -33.12
CA GLY A 336 17.47 11.70 -34.07
C GLY A 336 17.55 11.22 -35.50
N THR A 337 16.41 11.26 -36.18
CA THR A 337 16.20 11.85 -37.51
C THR A 337 14.69 11.82 -37.70
N ALA A 338 14.11 12.98 -38.00
CA ALA A 338 12.69 13.13 -38.14
C ALA A 338 12.18 12.33 -39.34
N VAL A 339 11.60 11.14 -39.09
CA VAL A 339 10.60 10.54 -39.99
C VAL A 339 9.47 9.97 -39.12
N SER A 340 8.25 10.20 -39.57
CA SER A 340 6.98 10.15 -38.85
C SER A 340 6.70 8.85 -38.08
N SER A 341 5.96 8.96 -36.96
CA SER A 341 5.40 7.80 -36.25
C SER A 341 4.48 6.94 -37.12
N ALA A 342 3.90 7.53 -38.18
CA ALA A 342 3.20 6.81 -39.25
C ALA A 342 4.19 6.01 -40.11
N ALA A 343 5.34 6.60 -40.49
CA ALA A 343 6.41 5.89 -41.18
C ALA A 343 7.04 4.79 -40.31
N ASN A 344 6.99 4.85 -38.98
CA ASN A 344 7.49 3.76 -38.11
C ASN A 344 6.49 2.60 -37.93
N SER A 345 5.18 2.86 -38.01
CA SER A 345 4.19 1.78 -38.17
C SER A 345 4.23 1.21 -39.58
N GLU A 346 4.44 2.07 -40.58
CA GLU A 346 4.58 1.68 -41.98
C GLU A 346 5.87 0.92 -42.24
N LEU A 347 7.00 1.32 -41.67
CA LEU A 347 8.28 0.57 -41.73
C LEU A 347 8.18 -0.75 -40.97
N ARG A 348 7.39 -0.84 -39.90
CA ARG A 348 7.14 -2.12 -39.21
C ARG A 348 6.22 -3.02 -40.04
N ALA A 349 5.17 -2.46 -40.63
CA ALA A 349 4.29 -3.18 -41.54
C ALA A 349 5.06 -3.63 -42.80
N GLN A 350 5.88 -2.76 -43.39
CA GLN A 350 6.75 -3.07 -44.52
C GLN A 350 7.81 -4.11 -44.15
N ARG A 351 8.40 -4.07 -42.95
CA ARG A 351 9.33 -5.11 -42.48
C ARG A 351 8.63 -6.45 -42.26
N ALA A 352 7.45 -6.45 -41.64
CA ALA A 352 6.65 -7.65 -41.42
C ALA A 352 6.19 -8.27 -42.76
N ILE A 353 5.71 -7.44 -43.69
CA ILE A 353 5.34 -7.86 -45.04
C ILE A 353 6.58 -8.34 -45.81
N HIS A 354 7.73 -7.68 -45.67
CA HIS A 354 8.96 -8.12 -46.32
C HIS A 354 9.44 -9.48 -45.78
N GLU A 355 9.37 -9.69 -44.47
CA GLU A 355 9.67 -10.97 -43.84
C GLU A 355 8.68 -12.07 -44.28
N GLU A 356 7.39 -11.75 -44.34
CA GLU A 356 6.34 -12.64 -44.86
C GLU A 356 6.61 -13.02 -46.32
N ILE A 357 6.85 -12.03 -47.20
CA ILE A 357 7.19 -12.26 -48.61
C ILE A 357 8.43 -13.14 -48.73
N VAL A 358 9.50 -12.84 -48.00
CA VAL A 358 10.75 -13.60 -48.04
C VAL A 358 10.53 -15.05 -47.60
N SER A 359 9.72 -15.28 -46.56
CA SER A 359 9.40 -16.63 -46.08
C SER A 359 8.55 -17.45 -47.05
N LEU A 360 7.70 -16.79 -47.86
CA LEU A 360 6.83 -17.44 -48.84
C LEU A 360 7.51 -17.74 -50.18
N LEU A 361 8.74 -17.26 -50.40
CA LEU A 361 9.46 -17.54 -51.64
C LEU A 361 9.78 -19.05 -51.76
N PRO A 362 9.49 -19.68 -52.91
CA PRO A 362 9.79 -21.10 -53.15
C PRO A 362 11.30 -21.34 -53.44
N LEU A 363 12.15 -20.36 -53.14
CA LEU A 363 13.58 -20.33 -53.39
C LEU A 363 14.29 -19.95 -52.08
N GLY A 364 15.48 -20.50 -51.84
CA GLY A 364 16.32 -20.09 -50.73
C GLY A 364 16.93 -18.72 -51.00
N LEU A 365 16.45 -17.68 -50.33
CA LEU A 365 17.04 -16.34 -50.41
C LEU A 365 17.95 -16.12 -49.20
N LEU A 366 19.18 -15.69 -49.46
CA LEU A 366 20.14 -15.32 -48.42
C LEU A 366 20.84 -14.02 -48.81
N VAL A 367 20.83 -13.04 -47.92
CA VAL A 367 21.56 -11.79 -48.07
C VAL A 367 22.65 -11.75 -47.01
N HIS A 368 23.91 -11.76 -47.43
CA HIS A 368 25.07 -11.77 -46.55
C HIS A 368 25.87 -10.48 -46.69
N ASP A 369 26.28 -9.93 -45.55
CA ASP A 369 27.11 -8.73 -45.47
C ASP A 369 28.55 -9.11 -45.13
N GLN A 370 29.48 -8.80 -46.03
CA GLN A 370 30.87 -9.26 -45.97
C GLN A 370 31.68 -8.61 -44.83
N GLU A 371 31.39 -7.35 -44.49
CA GLU A 371 32.19 -6.59 -43.51
C GLU A 371 31.81 -6.95 -42.07
N ALA A 372 30.53 -7.20 -41.83
CA ALA A 372 30.00 -7.60 -40.53
C ALA A 372 29.92 -9.12 -40.34
N ASN A 373 30.31 -9.91 -41.36
CA ASN A 373 30.20 -11.37 -41.41
C ASN A 373 28.87 -11.90 -40.85
N ARG A 374 27.76 -11.29 -41.29
CA ARG A 374 26.41 -11.58 -40.77
C ARG A 374 25.40 -11.72 -41.88
N THR A 375 24.39 -12.56 -41.65
CA THR A 375 23.21 -12.69 -42.51
C THR A 375 22.24 -11.54 -42.20
N VAL A 376 21.85 -10.79 -43.23
CA VAL A 376 20.96 -9.63 -43.11
C VAL A 376 19.51 -10.04 -43.35
N ILE A 377 19.28 -10.96 -44.29
CA ILE A 377 17.96 -11.54 -44.60
C ILE A 377 18.18 -13.01 -44.96
N SER A 378 17.35 -13.90 -44.42
CA SER A 378 17.31 -15.30 -44.81
C SER A 378 15.86 -15.82 -44.81
N ASN A 379 15.59 -16.78 -45.69
CA ASN A 379 14.36 -17.57 -45.70
C ASN A 379 14.63 -18.93 -45.02
N PRO A 380 13.70 -19.58 -44.30
CA PRO A 380 13.84 -20.93 -43.76
C PRO A 380 14.53 -21.98 -44.65
N ILE A 381 14.33 -21.96 -45.97
CA ILE A 381 15.04 -22.86 -46.91
C ILE A 381 16.55 -22.56 -46.93
N ALA A 382 16.91 -21.28 -46.97
CA ALA A 382 18.31 -20.87 -46.91
C ALA A 382 18.92 -21.15 -45.53
N ASP A 383 18.18 -20.94 -44.45
CA ASP A 383 18.65 -21.22 -43.07
C ASP A 383 18.96 -22.71 -42.86
N HIS A 384 18.18 -23.61 -43.47
CA HIS A 384 18.48 -25.05 -43.41
C HIS A 384 19.78 -25.41 -44.16
N LEU A 385 20.08 -24.69 -45.25
CA LEU A 385 21.25 -24.95 -46.09
C LEU A 385 22.52 -24.23 -45.59
N LEU A 386 22.38 -23.12 -44.86
CA LEU A 386 23.47 -22.29 -44.35
C LEU A 386 24.60 -23.08 -43.65
N PRO A 387 24.32 -24.03 -42.72
CA PRO A 387 25.37 -24.76 -42.02
C PRO A 387 26.21 -25.65 -42.94
N HIS A 388 25.66 -26.03 -44.09
CA HIS A 388 26.27 -26.93 -45.06
C HIS A 388 26.97 -26.18 -46.20
N LEU A 389 26.85 -24.84 -46.25
CA LEU A 389 27.39 -24.00 -47.30
C LEU A 389 28.54 -23.13 -46.77
N ASN A 390 29.74 -23.31 -47.32
CA ASN A 390 30.85 -22.40 -47.06
C ASN A 390 30.72 -21.17 -47.99
N LEU A 391 30.09 -20.11 -47.49
CA LEU A 391 29.82 -18.88 -48.24
C LEU A 391 31.10 -18.25 -48.80
N GLN A 392 32.22 -18.27 -48.08
CA GLN A 392 33.49 -17.71 -48.54
C GLN A 392 33.97 -18.40 -49.83
N ASN A 393 33.88 -19.73 -49.85
CA ASN A 393 34.27 -20.54 -50.99
C ASN A 393 33.32 -20.34 -52.17
N ILE A 394 32.01 -20.25 -51.90
CA ILE A 394 30.98 -19.97 -52.91
C ILE A 394 31.21 -18.60 -53.54
N ILE A 395 31.58 -17.57 -52.76
CA ILE A 395 31.87 -16.24 -53.28
C ILE A 395 33.05 -16.24 -54.24
N ASN A 396 34.13 -16.90 -53.84
CA ASN A 396 35.33 -17.02 -54.67
C ASN A 396 35.06 -17.82 -55.96
N MET A 397 34.30 -18.91 -55.87
CA MET A 397 33.89 -19.71 -57.03
C MET A 397 32.91 -18.96 -57.94
N ALA A 398 32.05 -18.10 -57.38
CA ALA A 398 31.03 -17.38 -58.13
C ALA A 398 31.66 -16.28 -58.98
N ASP A 399 32.68 -15.60 -58.46
CA ASP A 399 33.47 -14.64 -59.23
C ASP A 399 34.19 -15.31 -60.42
N GLN A 400 34.52 -16.61 -60.32
CA GLN A 400 35.12 -17.40 -61.41
C GLN A 400 34.09 -17.92 -62.43
N HIS A 401 32.89 -18.31 -61.97
CA HIS A 401 31.85 -18.96 -62.78
C HIS A 401 30.67 -18.03 -63.13
N GLN A 402 30.92 -16.73 -63.32
CA GLN A 402 29.92 -15.73 -63.74
C GLN A 402 28.66 -15.69 -62.83
N GLY A 403 28.83 -15.92 -61.53
CA GLY A 403 27.77 -15.81 -60.55
C GLY A 403 26.79 -16.99 -60.49
N VAL A 404 27.02 -18.10 -61.21
CA VAL A 404 26.18 -19.31 -61.13
C VAL A 404 27.02 -20.51 -60.70
N ILE A 405 26.59 -21.19 -59.63
CA ILE A 405 27.26 -22.36 -59.08
C ILE A 405 26.24 -23.47 -58.89
N GLN A 406 26.63 -24.71 -59.19
CA GLN A 406 25.89 -25.89 -58.78
C GLN A 406 26.54 -26.50 -57.55
N ALA A 407 25.77 -26.65 -56.47
CA ALA A 407 26.23 -27.23 -55.22
C ALA A 407 25.33 -28.42 -54.87
N THR A 408 25.94 -29.53 -54.48
CA THR A 408 25.21 -30.69 -53.97
C THR A 408 25.21 -30.65 -52.46
N VAL A 409 24.02 -30.52 -51.87
CA VAL A 409 23.84 -30.54 -50.41
C VAL A 409 22.91 -31.70 -50.09
N ASN A 410 23.34 -32.63 -49.24
CA ASN A 410 22.52 -33.78 -48.81
C ASN A 410 21.92 -34.59 -49.99
N ASN A 411 22.72 -34.87 -51.02
CA ASN A 411 22.32 -35.59 -52.24
C ASN A 411 21.28 -34.88 -53.14
N GLU A 412 20.93 -33.62 -52.88
CA GLU A 412 20.07 -32.79 -53.74
C GLU A 412 20.91 -31.74 -54.48
N LEU A 413 20.57 -31.50 -55.76
CA LEU A 413 21.28 -30.55 -56.60
C LEU A 413 20.66 -29.14 -56.51
N TYR A 414 21.43 -28.21 -55.95
CA TYR A 414 21.03 -26.81 -55.84
C TYR A 414 21.81 -25.93 -56.83
N GLU A 415 21.10 -25.05 -57.53
CA GLU A 415 21.68 -23.96 -58.29
C GLU A 415 21.73 -22.71 -57.41
N ILE A 416 22.94 -22.26 -57.06
CA ILE A 416 23.19 -21.05 -56.30
C ILE A 416 23.61 -19.95 -57.27
N ARG A 417 22.81 -18.89 -57.35
CA ARG A 417 23.14 -17.67 -58.10
C ARG A 417 23.53 -16.56 -57.15
N GLN A 418 24.70 -15.97 -57.38
CA GLN A 418 25.20 -14.83 -56.64
C GLN A 418 24.96 -13.53 -57.41
N PHE A 419 24.39 -12.56 -56.73
CA PHE A 419 24.26 -11.19 -57.19
C PHE A 419 24.94 -10.23 -56.21
N ARG A 420 25.63 -9.23 -56.75
CA ARG A 420 26.10 -8.09 -55.95
C ARG A 420 24.97 -7.07 -55.88
N SER A 421 24.65 -6.59 -54.67
CA SER A 421 23.60 -5.59 -54.52
C SER A 421 24.01 -4.27 -55.18
N GLN A 422 23.12 -3.69 -55.98
CA GLN A 422 23.34 -2.38 -56.62
C GLN A 422 23.21 -1.22 -55.61
N VAL A 423 22.51 -1.45 -54.50
CA VAL A 423 22.25 -0.45 -53.46
C VAL A 423 23.37 -0.41 -52.42
N SER A 424 23.97 -1.57 -52.13
CA SER A 424 25.14 -1.70 -51.25
C SER A 424 26.16 -2.63 -51.91
N PRO A 425 27.29 -2.12 -52.42
CA PRO A 425 28.24 -2.92 -53.19
C PRO A 425 28.93 -4.02 -52.36
N ARG A 426 28.80 -3.97 -51.03
CA ARG A 426 29.40 -4.90 -50.06
C ARG A 426 28.45 -6.01 -49.61
N THR A 427 27.18 -5.93 -49.99
CA THR A 427 26.18 -6.93 -49.66
C THR A 427 25.97 -7.86 -50.85
N GLN A 428 26.09 -9.17 -50.62
CA GLN A 428 25.89 -10.19 -51.64
C GLN A 428 24.57 -10.92 -51.39
N ILE A 429 23.85 -11.18 -52.48
CA ILE A 429 22.55 -11.84 -52.48
C ILE A 429 22.74 -13.19 -53.15
N PHE A 430 22.39 -14.26 -52.44
CA PHE A 430 22.37 -15.63 -52.95
C PHE A 430 20.93 -16.06 -53.15
N ILE A 431 20.65 -16.57 -54.34
CA ILE A 431 19.38 -17.22 -54.68
C ILE A 431 19.68 -18.69 -54.92
N ILE A 432 19.09 -19.54 -54.10
CA ILE A 432 19.29 -20.99 -54.10
C ILE A 432 18.02 -21.64 -54.64
N ARG A 433 18.15 -22.37 -55.75
CA ARG A 433 17.04 -23.07 -56.41
C ARG A 433 17.29 -24.57 -56.41
N ASP A 434 16.32 -25.34 -55.94
CA ASP A 434 16.29 -26.80 -56.07
C ASP A 434 15.96 -27.16 -57.53
N GLN A 435 16.90 -27.81 -58.22
CA GLN A 435 16.72 -28.21 -59.62
C GLN A 435 15.89 -29.50 -59.78
N ASP A 436 15.89 -30.39 -58.78
CA ASP A 436 15.29 -31.72 -58.90
C ASP A 436 13.75 -31.64 -58.79
N ARG A 437 13.23 -30.70 -58.01
CA ARG A 437 11.78 -30.51 -57.83
C ARG A 437 11.04 -30.09 -59.10
N GLU A 438 11.63 -29.26 -59.96
CA GLU A 438 10.98 -28.82 -61.21
C GLU A 438 10.90 -29.93 -62.26
N VAL A 439 11.93 -30.77 -62.34
CA VAL A 439 11.93 -31.93 -63.23
C VAL A 439 10.86 -32.93 -62.79
N LEU A 440 10.71 -33.13 -61.47
CA LEU A 440 9.67 -34.00 -60.92
C LEU A 440 8.27 -33.45 -61.19
N VAL A 441 8.04 -32.16 -60.98
CA VAL A 441 6.73 -31.52 -61.23
C VAL A 441 6.36 -31.60 -62.71
N ASN A 442 7.30 -31.33 -63.62
CA ASN A 442 7.05 -31.47 -65.06
C ASN A 442 6.73 -32.93 -65.47
N LYS A 443 7.41 -33.92 -64.89
CA LYS A 443 7.07 -35.34 -65.12
C LYS A 443 5.67 -35.67 -64.60
N LYS A 444 5.30 -35.21 -63.41
CA LYS A 444 3.96 -35.41 -62.84
C LYS A 444 2.87 -34.71 -63.64
N LEU A 445 3.09 -33.48 -64.11
CA LEU A 445 2.15 -32.76 -64.96
C LEU A 445 1.92 -33.49 -66.28
N LYS A 446 2.99 -33.92 -66.97
CA LYS A 446 2.87 -34.74 -68.19
C LYS A 446 2.14 -36.05 -67.93
N GLN A 447 2.37 -36.68 -66.79
CA GLN A 447 1.66 -37.90 -66.42
C GLN A 447 0.17 -37.64 -66.13
N ALA A 448 -0.17 -36.56 -65.43
CA ALA A 448 -1.54 -36.16 -65.13
C ALA A 448 -2.32 -35.81 -66.41
N GLN A 449 -1.71 -35.06 -67.33
CA GLN A 449 -2.30 -34.76 -68.64
C GLN A 449 -2.60 -36.03 -69.44
N ARG A 450 -1.65 -36.97 -69.52
CA ARG A 450 -1.88 -38.26 -70.19
C ARG A 450 -3.00 -39.06 -69.56
N LEU A 451 -3.10 -39.06 -68.23
CA LEU A 451 -4.19 -39.75 -67.53
C LEU A 451 -5.54 -39.08 -67.80
N TYR A 452 -5.57 -37.74 -67.82
CA TYR A 452 -6.76 -36.97 -68.14
C TYR A 452 -7.25 -37.26 -69.57
N GLU A 453 -6.37 -37.18 -70.58
CA GLU A 453 -6.69 -37.49 -71.97
C GLU A 453 -7.21 -38.92 -72.13
N LYS A 454 -6.55 -39.90 -71.49
CA LYS A 454 -7.00 -41.30 -71.53
C LYS A 454 -8.38 -41.48 -70.88
N ASN A 455 -8.65 -40.78 -69.79
CA ASN A 455 -9.94 -40.84 -69.11
C ASN A 455 -11.03 -40.19 -69.96
N GLN A 456 -10.75 -39.03 -70.57
CA GLN A 456 -11.68 -38.34 -71.46
C GLN A 456 -12.01 -39.20 -72.69
N GLN A 457 -11.00 -39.79 -73.33
CA GLN A 457 -11.21 -40.73 -74.43
C GLN A 457 -12.03 -41.96 -74.01
N GLY A 458 -11.74 -42.52 -72.82
CA GLY A 458 -12.50 -43.63 -72.27
C GLY A 458 -13.96 -43.28 -71.98
N ARG A 459 -14.21 -42.08 -71.46
CA ARG A 459 -15.56 -41.56 -71.19
C ARG A 459 -16.35 -41.36 -72.49
N THR A 460 -15.75 -40.74 -73.51
CA THR A 460 -16.42 -40.55 -74.81
C THR A 460 -16.80 -41.90 -75.43
N ALA A 461 -15.88 -42.87 -75.45
CA ALA A 461 -16.16 -44.21 -75.97
C ALA A 461 -17.27 -44.93 -75.16
N PHE A 462 -17.22 -44.83 -73.84
CA PHE A 462 -18.24 -45.41 -72.96
C PHE A 462 -19.63 -44.80 -73.19
N MET A 463 -19.71 -43.47 -73.35
CA MET A 463 -20.98 -42.78 -73.59
C MET A 463 -21.57 -43.14 -74.97
N GLN A 464 -20.74 -43.24 -76.02
CA GLN A 464 -21.18 -43.75 -77.32
C GLN A 464 -21.72 -45.18 -77.22
N HIS A 465 -21.07 -46.05 -76.44
CA HIS A 465 -21.55 -47.40 -76.20
C HIS A 465 -22.88 -47.44 -75.44
N ILE A 466 -23.07 -46.58 -74.43
CA ILE A 466 -24.35 -46.46 -73.72
C ILE A 466 -25.44 -45.96 -74.67
N GLY A 467 -25.16 -44.90 -75.44
CA GLY A 467 -26.15 -44.31 -76.31
C GLY A 467 -26.66 -45.31 -77.34
N THR A 468 -25.75 -46.01 -78.01
CA THR A 468 -26.10 -47.08 -78.96
C THR A 468 -26.83 -48.26 -78.30
N ALA A 469 -26.41 -48.68 -77.10
CA ALA A 469 -27.01 -49.83 -76.41
C ALA A 469 -28.42 -49.54 -75.86
N LEU A 470 -28.73 -48.30 -75.48
CA LEU A 470 -30.03 -47.91 -74.94
C LEU A 470 -31.03 -47.47 -76.03
N LYS A 471 -30.54 -46.89 -77.12
CA LYS A 471 -31.39 -46.40 -78.22
C LYS A 471 -32.19 -47.52 -78.88
N GLN A 472 -31.55 -48.66 -79.14
CA GLN A 472 -32.21 -49.80 -79.79
C GLN A 472 -33.36 -50.40 -78.96
N PRO A 473 -33.17 -50.77 -77.67
CA PRO A 473 -34.26 -51.23 -76.82
C PRO A 473 -35.39 -50.21 -76.64
N ALA A 474 -35.06 -48.93 -76.52
CA ALA A 474 -36.06 -47.88 -76.37
C ALA A 474 -36.92 -47.73 -77.63
N GLN A 475 -36.31 -47.75 -78.82
CA GLN A 475 -37.04 -47.77 -80.10
C GLN A 475 -37.94 -49.00 -80.24
N THR A 476 -37.45 -50.20 -79.88
CA THR A 476 -38.29 -51.40 -79.92
C THR A 476 -39.46 -51.34 -78.93
N LEU A 477 -39.25 -50.75 -77.74
CA LEU A 477 -40.33 -50.52 -76.77
C LEU A 477 -41.35 -49.52 -77.29
N ALA A 478 -40.92 -48.46 -77.96
CA ALA A 478 -41.82 -47.48 -78.57
C ALA A 478 -42.67 -48.12 -79.67
N GLU A 479 -42.07 -48.95 -80.53
CA GLU A 479 -42.77 -49.67 -81.60
C GLU A 479 -43.79 -50.69 -81.04
N GLU A 480 -43.41 -51.50 -80.05
CA GLU A 480 -44.30 -52.47 -79.40
C GLU A 480 -45.46 -51.77 -78.66
N ALA A 481 -45.17 -50.66 -77.99
CA ALA A 481 -46.19 -49.85 -77.32
C ALA A 481 -47.16 -49.20 -78.33
N ALA A 482 -46.67 -48.74 -79.48
CA ALA A 482 -47.51 -48.21 -80.55
C ALA A 482 -48.46 -49.28 -81.11
N ALA A 483 -48.03 -50.54 -81.19
CA ALA A 483 -48.85 -51.65 -81.67
C ALA A 483 -50.02 -52.04 -80.74
N LEU A 484 -49.94 -51.73 -79.44
CA LEU A 484 -50.93 -52.14 -78.43
C LEU A 484 -52.22 -51.28 -78.40
N GLY A 485 -52.29 -50.17 -79.14
CA GLY A 485 -53.55 -49.47 -79.47
C GLY A 485 -54.39 -48.88 -78.32
N MET A 486 -53.88 -48.79 -77.08
CA MET A 486 -54.60 -48.24 -75.92
C MET A 486 -53.98 -46.91 -75.43
N ALA A 487 -54.74 -46.09 -74.69
CA ALA A 487 -54.27 -44.78 -74.21
C ALA A 487 -53.01 -44.88 -73.32
N GLU A 488 -52.85 -45.96 -72.56
CA GLU A 488 -51.66 -46.23 -71.74
C GLU A 488 -50.43 -46.62 -72.58
N SER A 489 -50.64 -47.24 -73.75
CA SER A 489 -49.54 -47.62 -74.64
C SER A 489 -48.95 -46.40 -75.36
N ARG A 490 -49.76 -45.38 -75.64
CA ARG A 490 -49.27 -44.08 -76.11
C ARG A 490 -48.37 -43.38 -75.09
N ARG A 491 -48.67 -43.48 -73.79
CA ARG A 491 -47.81 -42.93 -72.74
C ARG A 491 -46.48 -43.68 -72.64
N LEU A 492 -46.50 -45.01 -72.80
CA LEU A 492 -45.27 -45.79 -72.79
C LEU A 492 -44.39 -45.48 -74.00
N ALA A 493 -44.99 -45.32 -75.18
CA ALA A 493 -44.27 -44.89 -76.38
C ALA A 493 -43.67 -43.48 -76.21
N GLN A 494 -44.42 -42.54 -75.64
CA GLN A 494 -43.92 -41.20 -75.31
C GLN A 494 -42.71 -41.24 -74.36
N HIS A 495 -42.77 -42.05 -73.30
CA HIS A 495 -41.63 -42.17 -72.38
C HIS A 495 -40.43 -42.88 -73.01
N ALA A 496 -40.65 -43.81 -73.95
CA ALA A 496 -39.58 -44.44 -74.70
C ALA A 496 -38.92 -43.42 -75.66
N ASP A 497 -39.69 -42.58 -76.34
CA ASP A 497 -39.17 -41.48 -77.17
C ASP A 497 -38.42 -40.43 -76.34
N GLU A 498 -38.94 -40.04 -75.17
CA GLU A 498 -38.24 -39.15 -74.23
C GLU A 498 -36.88 -39.74 -73.80
N LEU A 499 -36.81 -41.06 -73.56
CA LEU A 499 -35.55 -41.72 -73.24
C LEU A 499 -34.57 -41.71 -74.41
N VAL A 500 -35.05 -41.92 -75.64
CA VAL A 500 -34.20 -41.81 -76.84
C VAL A 500 -33.70 -40.38 -77.01
N GLN A 501 -34.59 -39.39 -76.85
CA GLN A 501 -34.22 -37.98 -76.95
C GLN A 501 -33.18 -37.59 -75.90
N LEU A 502 -33.35 -38.00 -74.64
CA LEU A 502 -32.36 -37.74 -73.59
C LEU A 502 -31.01 -38.39 -73.88
N VAL A 503 -31.01 -39.59 -74.46
CA VAL A 503 -29.77 -40.26 -74.89
C VAL A 503 -29.09 -39.47 -76.01
N ASP A 504 -29.84 -39.02 -77.01
CA ASP A 504 -29.32 -38.22 -78.12
C ASP A 504 -28.81 -36.85 -77.62
N GLU A 505 -29.49 -36.22 -76.65
CA GLU A 505 -29.05 -34.98 -76.00
C GLU A 505 -27.74 -35.18 -75.21
N ILE A 506 -27.60 -36.30 -74.48
CA ILE A 506 -26.35 -36.63 -73.75
C ILE A 506 -25.21 -36.89 -74.74
N GLU A 507 -25.46 -37.55 -75.86
CA GLU A 507 -24.44 -37.76 -76.89
C GLU A 507 -24.02 -36.43 -77.53
N LEU A 508 -24.97 -35.56 -77.87
CA LEU A 508 -24.71 -34.24 -78.42
C LEU A 508 -23.93 -33.35 -77.44
N ALA A 509 -24.31 -33.35 -76.16
CA ALA A 509 -23.58 -32.63 -75.12
C ALA A 509 -22.12 -33.10 -75.02
N ASN A 510 -21.87 -34.41 -75.10
CA ASN A 510 -20.51 -34.95 -75.12
C ASN A 510 -19.74 -34.54 -76.39
N LEU A 511 -20.37 -34.55 -77.57
CA LEU A 511 -19.73 -34.12 -78.82
C LEU A 511 -19.34 -32.63 -78.82
N LEU A 512 -20.15 -31.80 -78.17
CA LEU A 512 -19.87 -30.39 -77.93
C LEU A 512 -18.73 -30.21 -76.91
N GLU A 513 -18.71 -30.96 -75.81
CA GLU A 513 -17.61 -30.92 -74.83
C GLU A 513 -16.27 -31.36 -75.44
N SER A 514 -16.27 -32.30 -76.38
CA SER A 514 -15.06 -32.72 -77.10
C SER A 514 -14.73 -31.86 -78.32
N ASP A 515 -15.44 -30.74 -78.53
CA ASP A 515 -15.25 -29.78 -79.63
C ASP A 515 -15.26 -30.45 -81.02
N SER A 516 -15.99 -31.57 -81.10
CA SER A 516 -16.03 -32.46 -82.26
C SER A 516 -17.30 -32.30 -83.09
N TRP A 517 -18.30 -31.63 -82.54
CA TRP A 517 -19.54 -31.28 -83.23
C TRP A 517 -19.27 -30.23 -84.32
N LYS A 518 -19.73 -30.48 -85.55
CA LYS A 518 -19.59 -29.57 -86.68
C LYS A 518 -20.97 -29.23 -87.23
N SER A 519 -21.24 -27.94 -87.46
CA SER A 519 -22.48 -27.51 -88.08
C SER A 519 -22.47 -27.80 -89.58
N VAL A 520 -23.57 -28.36 -90.07
CA VAL A 520 -23.84 -28.45 -91.51
C VAL A 520 -24.54 -27.15 -91.90
N GLN A 521 -23.97 -26.43 -92.86
CA GLN A 521 -24.56 -25.20 -93.38
C GLN A 521 -25.44 -25.54 -94.59
N ASP A 522 -26.75 -25.41 -94.43
CA ASP A 522 -27.71 -25.59 -95.51
C ASP A 522 -28.74 -24.44 -95.53
N LEU A 523 -29.31 -24.17 -96.71
CA LEU A 523 -30.31 -23.13 -96.90
C LEU A 523 -31.69 -23.68 -96.51
N PHE A 524 -32.28 -23.16 -95.43
CA PHE A 524 -33.61 -23.58 -94.97
C PHE A 524 -34.60 -22.42 -94.97
N SER A 525 -35.89 -22.73 -95.19
CA SER A 525 -36.98 -21.76 -95.07
C SER A 525 -37.36 -21.62 -93.60
N ILE A 526 -37.38 -20.38 -93.09
CA ILE A 526 -37.80 -20.09 -91.70
C ILE A 526 -39.26 -20.51 -91.47
N GLN A 527 -40.09 -20.39 -92.51
CA GLN A 527 -41.52 -20.69 -92.39
C GLN A 527 -41.76 -22.19 -92.22
N GLU A 528 -41.01 -23.01 -92.95
CA GLU A 528 -41.03 -24.47 -92.85
C GLU A 528 -40.54 -24.96 -91.48
N LEU A 529 -39.52 -24.30 -90.92
CA LEU A 529 -39.01 -24.61 -89.58
C LEU A 529 -40.02 -24.26 -88.47
N ILE A 530 -40.75 -23.16 -88.62
CA ILE A 530 -41.77 -22.75 -87.64
C ILE A 530 -42.95 -23.73 -87.68
N ASP A 531 -43.37 -24.13 -88.88
CA ASP A 531 -44.42 -25.13 -89.06
C ASP A 531 -44.00 -26.51 -88.49
N GLU A 532 -42.71 -26.86 -88.54
CA GLU A 532 -42.20 -28.13 -87.98
C GLU A 532 -42.16 -28.16 -86.44
N VAL A 533 -41.85 -27.03 -85.79
CA VAL A 533 -41.63 -26.96 -84.32
C VAL A 533 -42.94 -26.73 -83.55
N VAL A 534 -43.97 -26.16 -84.18
CA VAL A 534 -45.24 -25.87 -83.52
C VAL A 534 -46.24 -27.00 -83.80
N PRO A 535 -46.58 -27.86 -82.82
CA PRO A 535 -47.62 -28.85 -83.03
C PRO A 535 -48.97 -28.14 -83.26
N ASP A 536 -49.63 -28.46 -84.37
CA ASP A 536 -50.99 -28.01 -84.68
C ASP A 536 -51.92 -28.27 -83.49
N VAL A 537 -52.55 -27.21 -82.98
CA VAL A 537 -53.51 -27.22 -81.86
C VAL A 537 -54.88 -27.73 -82.29
#